data_AF-A0A0N5CPP7-F1
#
_entry.id   AF-A0A0N5CPP7-F1
#
_cell.length_a   1.000
_cell.length_b   1.000
_cell.length_c   1.000
_cell.angle_alpha   90.00
_cell.angle_beta   90.00
_cell.angle_gamma   90.00
#
_symmetry.space_group_name_H-M   'P 1'
#
loop_
_entity.id
_entity.type
_entity.pdbx_description
1 polymer ?
#
loop_
_entity_poly.entity_id
_entity_poly.type
_entity_poly.pdbx_seq_one_letter_code
_entity_poly.pdbx_strand_id
1 'polypeptide(L)'
;MENLSSKSYERASEELLRFRGIGRKVADCICLMGLHMHSVVPVDTHILQITIENYLPNLTVEKYSQKYRKKITTVWQKKFGPFAGWAQAVLFTAHLRRMGVRPLPKKKSNKGKKE
;
A
#
# COMPACT_ATOMS: atom_id res chain seq x y z
N MET A 1 -14.38 -18.86 -4.69
CA MET A 1 -14.16 -17.40 -4.80
C MET A 1 -14.18 -17.07 -6.27
N GLU A 2 -15.08 -16.19 -6.70
CA GLU A 2 -15.04 -15.65 -8.05
C GLU A 2 -13.67 -15.03 -8.34
N ASN A 3 -13.26 -14.99 -9.61
CA ASN A 3 -11.97 -14.42 -9.99
C ASN A 3 -11.99 -12.90 -9.80
N LEU A 4 -11.60 -12.44 -8.59
CA LEU A 4 -11.52 -11.02 -8.26
C LEU A 4 -10.49 -10.27 -9.12
N SER A 5 -9.48 -10.96 -9.66
CA SER A 5 -8.42 -10.33 -10.45
C SER A 5 -8.88 -9.88 -11.83
N SER A 6 -9.98 -10.42 -12.35
CA SER A 6 -10.59 -9.99 -13.61
C SER A 6 -11.63 -8.88 -13.45
N LYS A 7 -11.90 -8.42 -12.22
CA LYS A 7 -12.89 -7.36 -11.94
C LYS A 7 -12.22 -5.98 -11.90
N SER A 8 -13.04 -4.92 -11.98
CA SER A 8 -12.55 -3.56 -11.71
C SER A 8 -12.14 -3.40 -10.25
N TYR A 9 -11.30 -2.40 -9.97
CA TYR A 9 -10.88 -2.07 -8.60
C TYR A 9 -12.08 -1.85 -7.66
N GLU A 10 -13.10 -1.15 -8.13
CA GLU A 10 -14.30 -0.81 -7.35
C GLU A 10 -15.03 -2.08 -6.92
N ARG A 11 -15.28 -3.00 -7.85
CA ARG A 11 -15.96 -4.27 -7.57
C ARG A 11 -15.14 -5.18 -6.68
N ALA A 12 -13.84 -5.31 -6.95
CA ALA A 12 -12.97 -6.11 -6.12
C ALA A 12 -12.87 -5.55 -4.68
N SER A 13 -12.72 -4.23 -4.54
CA SER A 13 -12.69 -3.58 -3.23
C SER A 13 -14.01 -3.73 -2.48
N GLU A 14 -15.16 -3.61 -3.14
CA GLU A 14 -16.48 -3.78 -2.52
C GLU A 14 -16.67 -5.21 -1.98
N GLU A 15 -16.25 -6.21 -2.75
CA GLU A 15 -16.32 -7.62 -2.31
C GLU A 15 -15.38 -7.90 -1.16
N LEU A 16 -14.15 -7.38 -1.20
CA LEU A 16 -13.19 -7.53 -0.11
C LEU A 16 -13.69 -6.89 1.20
N LEU A 17 -14.38 -5.75 1.12
CA LEU A 17 -14.95 -5.06 2.30
C LEU A 17 -16.09 -5.84 2.97
N ARG A 18 -16.65 -6.88 2.34
CA ARG A 18 -17.67 -7.74 2.96
C ARG A 18 -17.09 -8.68 4.01
N PHE A 19 -15.78 -8.94 3.99
CA PHE A 19 -15.14 -9.84 4.94
C PHE A 19 -14.81 -9.12 6.25
N ARG A 20 -15.21 -9.73 7.38
CA ARG A 20 -14.91 -9.20 8.71
C ARG A 20 -13.39 -9.02 8.89
N GLY A 21 -12.97 -7.83 9.29
CA GLY A 21 -11.57 -7.48 9.50
C GLY A 21 -10.86 -6.88 8.28
N ILE A 22 -11.50 -6.86 7.11
CA ILE A 22 -10.97 -6.19 5.92
C ILE A 22 -11.52 -4.76 5.85
N GLY A 23 -10.71 -3.81 6.33
CA GLY A 23 -10.94 -2.39 6.10
C GLY A 23 -10.39 -1.93 4.74
N ARG A 24 -10.71 -0.69 4.34
CA ARG A 24 -10.30 -0.14 3.03
C ARG A 24 -8.79 -0.18 2.78
N LYS A 25 -7.95 0.03 3.81
CA LYS A 25 -6.49 -0.10 3.69
C LYS A 25 -6.07 -1.53 3.34
N VAL A 26 -6.65 -2.52 4.02
CA VAL A 26 -6.36 -3.93 3.80
C VAL A 26 -6.87 -4.37 2.42
N ALA A 27 -8.07 -3.94 2.03
CA ALA A 27 -8.61 -4.19 0.68
C ALA A 27 -7.67 -3.65 -0.40
N ASP A 28 -7.18 -2.41 -0.28
CA ASP A 28 -6.23 -1.83 -1.25
C ASP A 28 -4.91 -2.61 -1.30
N CYS A 29 -4.40 -3.08 -0.15
CA CYS A 29 -3.22 -3.96 -0.10
C CYS A 29 -3.44 -5.27 -0.86
N ILE A 30 -4.61 -5.90 -0.72
CA ILE A 30 -4.98 -7.13 -1.44
C ILE A 30 -5.10 -6.84 -2.94
N CYS A 31 -5.75 -5.75 -3.34
CA CYS A 31 -5.85 -5.35 -4.74
C CYS A 31 -4.48 -5.16 -5.38
N LEU A 32 -3.57 -4.46 -4.70
CA LEU A 32 -2.22 -4.22 -5.21
C LEU A 32 -1.38 -5.51 -5.30
N MET A 33 -1.25 -6.24 -4.19
CA MET A 33 -0.28 -7.33 -4.06
C MET A 33 -0.84 -8.70 -4.47
N GLY A 34 -2.15 -8.91 -4.34
CA GLY A 34 -2.81 -10.19 -4.61
C GLY A 34 -3.61 -10.23 -5.91
N LEU A 35 -4.10 -9.09 -6.40
CA LEU A 35 -4.95 -9.01 -7.61
C LEU A 35 -4.28 -8.27 -8.77
N HIS A 36 -2.99 -7.96 -8.68
CA HIS A 36 -2.20 -7.30 -9.73
C HIS A 36 -2.72 -5.93 -10.18
N MET A 37 -3.46 -5.21 -9.32
CA MET A 37 -3.95 -3.86 -9.61
C MET A 37 -2.87 -2.82 -9.28
N HIS A 38 -1.84 -2.74 -10.13
CA HIS A 38 -0.59 -2.00 -9.89
C HIS A 38 -0.73 -0.49 -9.65
N SER A 39 -1.85 0.10 -10.06
CA SER A 39 -2.16 1.53 -9.87
C SER A 39 -2.83 1.84 -8.53
N VAL A 40 -3.23 0.82 -7.76
CA VAL A 40 -3.87 0.97 -6.46
C VAL A 40 -2.83 1.34 -5.42
N VAL A 41 -3.11 2.38 -4.64
CA VAL A 41 -2.21 2.92 -3.61
C VAL A 41 -2.81 2.70 -2.23
N PRO A 42 -2.33 1.72 -1.44
CA PRO A 42 -2.79 1.52 -0.08
C PRO A 42 -2.37 2.69 0.82
N VAL A 43 -3.33 3.48 1.29
CA VAL A 43 -3.07 4.66 2.13
C VAL A 43 -3.15 4.29 3.61
N ASP A 44 -2.01 4.26 4.29
CA ASP A 44 -1.89 4.16 5.75
C ASP A 44 -1.19 5.39 6.35
N THR A 45 -0.80 5.32 7.63
CA THR A 45 -0.13 6.41 8.36
C THR A 45 1.27 6.73 7.83
N HIS A 46 1.99 5.76 7.29
CA HIS A 46 3.31 6.00 6.70
C HIS A 46 3.18 6.66 5.33
N ILE A 47 2.26 6.19 4.48
CA ILE A 47 2.00 6.80 3.18
C ILE A 47 1.47 8.22 3.32
N LEU A 48 0.65 8.44 4.34
CA LEU A 48 0.25 9.76 4.81
C LEU A 48 1.47 10.67 5.08
N GLN A 49 2.38 10.25 5.97
CA GLN A 49 3.57 11.03 6.32
C GLN A 49 4.44 11.33 5.10
N ILE A 50 4.73 10.31 4.29
CA ILE A 50 5.51 10.46 3.04
C ILE A 50 4.83 11.48 2.12
N THR A 51 3.51 11.43 2.00
CA THR A 51 2.76 12.36 1.14
C THR A 51 2.84 13.79 1.63
N ILE A 52 2.67 14.02 2.94
CA ILE A 52 2.77 15.36 3.52
C ILE A 52 4.18 15.92 3.33
N GLU A 53 5.20 15.14 3.66
CA GLU A 53 6.59 15.59 3.61
C GLU A 53 7.08 15.89 2.20
N ASN A 54 6.65 15.11 1.20
CA ASN A 54 7.27 15.15 -0.14
C ASN A 54 6.37 15.74 -1.23
N TYR A 55 5.04 15.73 -1.06
CA TYR A 55 4.11 16.04 -2.16
C TYR A 55 3.01 17.04 -1.80
N LEU A 56 2.54 17.07 -0.55
CA LEU A 56 1.46 17.95 -0.10
C LEU A 56 1.74 18.49 1.32
N PRO A 57 2.69 19.42 1.49
CA PRO A 57 3.08 19.94 2.82
C PRO A 57 1.93 20.67 3.54
N ASN A 58 1.00 21.27 2.79
CA ASN A 58 -0.14 22.02 3.33
C ASN A 58 -1.38 21.14 3.59
N LEU A 59 -1.22 19.82 3.67
CA LEU A 59 -2.33 18.89 3.83
C LEU A 59 -2.67 18.70 5.32
N THR A 60 -3.69 19.43 5.79
CA THR A 60 -4.17 19.30 7.18
C THR A 60 -4.95 18.01 7.38
N VAL A 61 -4.56 17.20 8.38
CA VAL A 61 -5.18 15.92 8.71
C VAL A 61 -6.22 16.14 9.82
N GLU A 62 -7.27 16.88 9.54
CA GLU A 62 -8.27 17.22 10.57
C GLU A 62 -9.22 16.05 10.86
N LYS A 63 -9.34 15.09 9.93
CA LYS A 63 -9.97 13.77 10.11
C LYS A 63 -9.60 12.88 8.91
N TYR A 64 -9.19 11.64 9.18
CA TYR A 64 -8.95 10.65 8.13
C TYR A 64 -10.29 10.34 7.43
N SER A 65 -10.53 10.95 6.27
CA SER A 65 -11.78 10.87 5.53
C SER A 65 -11.61 10.17 4.18
N GLN A 66 -12.72 9.76 3.56
CA GLN A 66 -12.65 9.17 2.21
C GLN A 66 -12.15 10.18 1.16
N LYS A 67 -12.51 11.47 1.32
CA LYS A 67 -12.02 12.58 0.48
C LYS A 67 -10.49 12.71 0.60
N TYR A 68 -9.97 12.56 1.81
CA TYR A 68 -8.55 12.58 2.10
C TYR A 68 -7.78 11.48 1.35
N ARG A 69 -8.25 10.23 1.45
CA ARG A 69 -7.64 9.09 0.74
C ARG A 69 -7.62 9.30 -0.76
N LYS A 70 -8.76 9.72 -1.34
CA LYS A 70 -8.87 9.99 -2.78
C LYS A 70 -7.82 11.03 -3.21
N LYS A 71 -7.66 12.12 -2.46
CA LYS A 71 -6.66 13.15 -2.75
C LYS A 71 -5.24 12.59 -2.77
N ILE A 72 -4.85 11.77 -1.78
CA ILE A 72 -3.55 11.09 -1.78
C ILE A 72 -3.41 10.19 -2.99
N THR A 73 -4.36 9.27 -3.22
CA THR A 73 -4.29 8.32 -4.34
C THR A 73 -4.14 9.05 -5.68
N THR A 74 -4.87 10.16 -5.90
CA THR A 74 -4.74 10.97 -7.12
C THR A 74 -3.35 11.57 -7.28
N VAL A 75 -2.72 12.09 -6.22
CA VAL A 75 -1.35 12.62 -6.29
C VAL A 75 -0.36 11.53 -6.69
N TRP A 76 -0.47 10.36 -6.08
CA TRP A 76 0.40 9.23 -6.37
C TRP A 76 0.20 8.70 -7.78
N GLN A 77 -1.05 8.53 -8.23
CA GLN A 77 -1.36 8.09 -9.60
C GLN A 77 -0.93 9.13 -10.64
N LYS A 78 -1.09 10.43 -10.38
CA LYS A 78 -0.58 11.49 -11.26
C LYS A 78 0.94 11.48 -11.37
N LYS A 79 1.65 11.13 -10.29
CA LYS A 79 3.12 11.17 -10.24
C LYS A 79 3.79 9.90 -10.76
N PHE A 80 3.21 8.74 -10.46
CA PHE A 80 3.82 7.42 -10.72
C PHE A 80 3.05 6.60 -11.75
N GLY A 81 1.92 7.10 -12.24
CA GLY A 81 1.16 6.52 -13.33
C GLY A 81 0.62 5.10 -13.01
N PRO A 82 0.68 4.17 -13.96
CA PRO A 82 0.14 2.82 -13.82
C PRO A 82 0.77 1.98 -12.70
N PHE A 83 1.94 2.38 -12.20
CA PHE A 83 2.71 1.65 -11.18
C PHE A 83 2.74 2.36 -9.83
N ALA A 84 1.79 3.25 -9.56
CA ALA A 84 1.73 4.01 -8.32
C ALA A 84 1.76 3.16 -7.04
N GLY A 85 1.17 1.96 -7.06
CA GLY A 85 1.24 1.03 -5.95
C GLY A 85 2.63 0.43 -5.74
N TRP A 86 3.38 0.17 -6.82
CA TRP A 86 4.76 -0.29 -6.70
C TRP A 86 5.68 0.82 -6.17
N ALA A 87 5.50 2.05 -6.66
CA ALA A 87 6.21 3.21 -6.12
C ALA A 87 5.93 3.40 -4.61
N GLN A 88 4.69 3.14 -4.18
CA GLN A 88 4.30 3.14 -2.77
C GLN A 88 5.09 2.12 -1.96
N ALA A 89 5.28 0.90 -2.44
CA ALA A 89 6.07 -0.11 -1.74
C ALA A 89 7.56 0.28 -1.60
N VAL A 90 8.14 0.89 -2.63
CA VAL A 90 9.54 1.36 -2.62
C VAL A 90 9.73 2.49 -1.61
N LEU A 91 8.87 3.51 -1.66
CA LEU A 91 8.95 4.67 -0.77
C LEU A 91 8.60 4.30 0.67
N PHE A 92 7.66 3.40 0.89
CA PHE A 92 7.37 2.83 2.21
C PHE A 92 8.61 2.17 2.81
N THR A 93 9.30 1.33 2.05
CA THR A 93 10.53 0.66 2.50
C THR A 93 11.62 1.68 2.84
N ALA A 94 11.80 2.71 2.02
CA ALA A 94 12.75 3.78 2.29
C ALA A 94 12.40 4.56 3.57
N HIS A 95 11.10 4.84 3.80
CA HIS A 95 10.61 5.51 5.01
C HIS A 95 10.87 4.68 6.27
N LEU A 96 10.61 3.37 6.22
CA LEU A 96 10.93 2.45 7.33
C LEU A 96 12.42 2.47 7.69
N ARG A 97 13.30 2.47 6.67
CA ARG A 97 14.76 2.58 6.89
C ARG A 97 15.13 3.90 7.56
N ARG A 98 14.53 5.01 7.14
CA ARG A 98 14.76 6.33 7.76
C ARG A 98 14.29 6.38 9.21
N MET A 99 13.23 5.65 9.55
CA MET A 99 12.72 5.51 10.91
C MET A 99 13.55 4.55 11.79
N GLY A 100 14.66 4.00 11.28
CA GLY A 100 15.51 3.08 12.04
C GLY A 100 14.91 1.69 12.25
N VAL A 101 13.85 1.33 11.51
CA VAL A 101 13.28 -0.02 11.54
C VAL A 101 14.29 -0.96 10.89
N ARG A 102 15.00 -1.74 11.72
CA ARG A 102 16.04 -2.66 11.25
C ARG A 102 15.40 -3.84 10.51
N PRO A 103 15.95 -4.26 9.35
CA PRO A 103 15.56 -5.52 8.73
C PRO A 103 15.77 -6.68 9.71
N LEU A 104 14.90 -7.69 9.64
CA LEU A 104 15.08 -8.91 10.42
C LEU A 104 16.47 -9.51 10.11
N PRO A 105 17.18 -10.02 11.14
CA PRO A 105 18.46 -10.67 10.93
C PRO A 105 18.29 -11.84 9.95
N LYS A 106 19.18 -11.94 8.95
CA LYS A 106 19.17 -13.06 8.00
C LYS A 106 19.37 -14.37 8.77
N LYS A 107 18.37 -15.26 8.75
CA LYS A 107 18.51 -16.62 9.26
C LYS A 107 19.65 -17.28 8.49
N LYS A 108 20.75 -17.63 9.17
CA LYS A 108 21.82 -18.45 8.57
C LYS A 108 21.17 -19.76 8.13
N SER A 109 21.13 -20.02 6.83
CA SER A 109 20.75 -21.35 6.35
C SER A 109 21.85 -22.31 6.80
N ASN A 110 21.53 -23.19 7.75
CA ASN A 110 22.33 -24.37 7.99
C ASN A 110 22.23 -25.22 6.73
N LYS A 111 23.19 -25.07 5.81
CA LYS A 111 23.46 -26.10 4.81
C LYS A 111 23.91 -27.33 5.61
N GLY A 112 23.00 -28.29 5.75
CA GLY A 112 23.27 -29.56 6.39
C GLY A 112 24.53 -30.18 5.78
N LYS A 113 25.49 -30.54 6.63
CA LYS A 113 26.55 -31.49 6.30
C LYS A 113 25.86 -32.80 5.89
N LYS A 114 26.12 -33.25 4.67
CA LYS A 114 25.94 -34.64 4.27
C LYS A 114 27.00 -35.45 5.01
N GLU A 115 26.56 -36.39 5.84
CA GLU A 115 27.30 -37.60 6.20
C GLU A 115 26.57 -38.79 5.56
#